data_AF-A0A1I3HTD4-F1
#
_entry.id   AF-A0A1I3HTD4-F1
#
_cell.length_a   1.000
_cell.length_b   1.000
_cell.length_c   1.000
_cell.angle_alpha   90.00
_cell.angle_beta   90.00
_cell.angle_gamma   90.00
#
_symmetry.space_group_name_H-M   'P 1'
#
loop_
_entity.id
_entity.type
_entity.pdbx_description
1 polymer ?
#
loop_
_entity_poly.entity_id
_entity_poly.type
_entity_poly.pdbx_seq_one_letter_code
_entity_poly.pdbx_strand_id
1 'polypeptide(L)'
;MAMELTLKGLRRLGGINAEFDYKLANAYASRIRQFVKQMESHLTRHGAPLYTPFTDVTSQLEIDFSNDIQKQLDAFIAQKPTYSPSTKNACKWYLKELWAMDSGMLPQQNSIYEPLIQVLELGGDFYEHHGAICIRDVATLPYIRNQT
;
A
#
# COMPACT_ATOMS: atom_id res chain seq x y z
N MET A 1 -12.04 7.74 -20.69
CA MET A 1 -11.86 7.95 -19.23
C MET A 1 -10.48 8.51 -19.00
N ALA A 2 -10.35 9.59 -18.23
CA ALA A 2 -9.05 10.15 -17.89
C ALA A 2 -8.43 9.28 -16.78
N MET A 3 -7.33 8.59 -17.08
CA MET A 3 -6.61 7.72 -16.14
C MET A 3 -5.57 8.53 -15.33
N GLU A 4 -5.97 9.69 -14.81
CA GLU A 4 -5.02 10.65 -14.27
C GLU A 4 -4.37 10.15 -12.99
N LEU A 5 -5.17 9.55 -12.09
CA LEU A 5 -4.67 9.03 -10.82
C LEU A 5 -3.77 7.83 -11.03
N THR A 6 -4.18 6.88 -11.88
CA THR A 6 -3.41 5.67 -12.16
C THR A 6 -2.06 6.00 -12.80
N LEU A 7 -2.03 6.91 -13.78
CA LEU A 7 -0.78 7.35 -14.41
C LEU A 7 0.12 8.13 -13.43
N LYS A 8 -0.45 8.89 -12.50
CA LYS A 8 0.31 9.51 -11.42
C LYS A 8 0.88 8.45 -10.47
N GLY A 9 0.10 7.44 -10.12
CA GLY A 9 0.52 6.31 -9.29
C GLY A 9 1.68 5.54 -9.91
N LEU A 10 1.60 5.21 -11.20
CA LEU A 10 2.68 4.55 -11.94
C LEU A 10 3.96 5.37 -11.95
N ARG A 11 3.86 6.68 -12.22
CA ARG A 11 5.02 7.59 -12.19
C ARG A 11 5.67 7.64 -10.82
N ARG A 12 4.88 7.66 -9.75
CA ARG A 12 5.40 7.60 -8.37
C ARG A 12 6.14 6.31 -8.10
N LEU A 13 5.54 5.15 -8.42
CA LEU A 13 6.20 3.85 -8.24
C LEU A 13 7.50 3.77 -9.04
N GLY A 14 7.50 4.17 -10.30
CA GLY A 14 8.69 4.21 -11.15
C GLY A 14 9.79 5.16 -10.64
N GLY A 15 9.44 6.16 -9.83
CA GLY A 15 10.37 7.08 -9.20
C GLY A 15 11.00 6.58 -7.89
N ILE A 16 10.55 5.45 -7.33
CA ILE A 16 11.08 4.92 -6.07
C ILE A 16 12.48 4.35 -6.29
N ASN A 17 13.49 5.11 -5.90
CA ASN A 17 14.91 4.75 -6.02
C ASN A 17 15.71 4.96 -4.73
N ALA A 18 15.11 5.53 -3.69
CA ALA A 18 15.78 5.79 -2.43
C ALA A 18 16.25 4.49 -1.75
N GLU A 19 17.45 4.56 -1.15
CA GLU A 19 18.00 3.51 -0.31
C GLU A 19 17.51 3.65 1.13
N PHE A 20 17.56 2.56 1.89
CA PHE A 20 17.09 2.54 3.27
C PHE A 20 17.92 3.43 4.18
N ASP A 21 17.28 4.36 4.90
CA ASP A 21 17.93 5.24 5.86
C ASP A 21 17.38 5.01 7.28
N TYR A 22 18.22 4.46 8.16
CA TYR A 22 17.89 4.24 9.57
C TYR A 22 17.48 5.52 10.32
N LYS A 23 17.94 6.70 9.88
CA LYS A 23 17.56 7.98 10.49
C LYS A 23 16.08 8.32 10.25
N LEU A 24 15.47 7.73 9.23
CA LEU A 24 14.06 7.92 8.89
C LEU A 24 13.13 6.89 9.55
N ALA A 25 13.65 6.02 10.43
CA ALA A 25 12.90 5.05 11.22
C ALA A 25 11.58 5.59 11.80
N ASN A 26 11.64 6.75 12.46
CA ASN A 26 10.47 7.40 13.06
C ASN A 26 9.46 7.88 12.01
N ALA A 27 9.96 8.35 10.86
CA ALA A 27 9.10 8.76 9.75
C ALA A 27 8.38 7.53 9.16
N TYR A 28 9.10 6.42 8.94
CA TYR A 28 8.51 5.16 8.50
C TYR A 28 7.42 4.67 9.46
N ALA A 29 7.72 4.61 10.76
CA ALA A 29 6.77 4.19 11.79
C ALA A 29 5.54 5.10 11.86
N SER A 30 5.72 6.41 11.69
CA SER A 30 4.61 7.36 11.63
C SER A 30 3.68 7.08 10.45
N ARG A 31 4.22 6.80 9.26
CA ARG A 31 3.43 6.48 8.07
C ARG A 31 2.71 5.14 8.20
N ILE A 32 3.36 4.12 8.76
CA ILE A 32 2.70 2.83 8.99
C ILE A 32 1.55 2.96 10.00
N ARG A 33 1.73 3.73 11.09
CA ARG A 33 0.62 4.02 12.01
C ARG A 33 -0.55 4.73 11.31
N GLN A 34 -0.26 5.64 10.39
CA GLN A 34 -1.28 6.29 9.58
C GLN A 34 -2.03 5.29 8.69
N PHE A 35 -1.31 4.38 8.03
CA PHE A 35 -1.92 3.30 7.25
C PHE A 35 -2.82 2.41 8.11
N VAL A 36 -2.34 1.94 9.25
CA VAL A 36 -3.12 1.10 10.18
C VAL A 36 -4.42 1.79 10.58
N LYS A 37 -4.36 3.06 10.99
CA LYS A 37 -5.55 3.84 11.36
C LYS A 37 -6.55 3.99 10.19
N GLN A 38 -6.06 4.23 8.98
CA GLN A 38 -6.89 4.33 7.78
C GLN A 38 -7.56 2.98 7.44
N MET A 39 -6.80 1.89 7.52
CA MET A 39 -7.29 0.54 7.28
C MET A 39 -8.33 0.11 8.34
N GLU A 40 -8.06 0.33 9.62
CA GLU A 40 -9.03 0.08 10.70
C GLU A 40 -10.34 0.82 10.45
N SER A 41 -10.26 2.12 10.13
CA SER A 41 -11.44 2.94 9.83
C SER A 41 -12.23 2.41 8.63
N HIS A 42 -11.53 1.92 7.60
CA HIS A 42 -12.16 1.28 6.43
C HIS A 42 -12.84 -0.04 6.82
N LEU A 43 -12.13 -0.95 7.47
CA LEU A 43 -12.67 -2.26 7.84
C LEU A 43 -13.87 -2.14 8.79
N THR A 44 -13.81 -1.25 9.79
CA THR A 44 -14.96 -0.98 10.67
C THR A 44 -16.16 -0.45 9.89
N ARG A 45 -15.95 0.48 8.95
CA ARG A 45 -17.04 1.01 8.11
C ARG A 45 -17.71 -0.06 7.25
N HIS A 46 -16.94 -1.05 6.79
CA HIS A 46 -17.42 -2.12 5.91
C HIS A 46 -17.76 -3.41 6.65
N GLY A 47 -17.76 -3.42 7.99
CA GLY A 47 -18.07 -4.61 8.81
C GLY A 47 -17.10 -5.78 8.60
N ALA A 48 -15.90 -5.49 8.10
CA ALA A 48 -14.91 -6.49 7.76
C ALA A 48 -14.07 -6.88 8.99
N PRO A 49 -13.59 -8.14 9.09
CA PRO A 49 -12.80 -8.56 10.23
C PRO A 49 -11.42 -7.89 10.27
N LEU A 50 -11.03 -7.41 11.46
CA LEU A 50 -9.71 -6.82 11.74
C LEU A 50 -8.64 -7.90 11.99
N TYR A 51 -8.54 -8.92 11.13
CA TYR A 51 -7.57 -10.02 11.34
C TYR A 51 -6.24 -9.78 10.63
N THR A 52 -6.20 -9.00 9.54
CA THR A 52 -4.95 -8.64 8.84
C THR A 52 -5.00 -7.16 8.42
N PRO A 53 -3.94 -6.37 8.67
CA PRO A 53 -3.88 -4.99 8.17
C PRO A 53 -3.60 -4.93 6.66
N PHE A 54 -3.01 -5.98 6.08
CA PHE A 54 -2.80 -6.10 4.65
C PHE A 54 -3.97 -6.84 4.02
N THR A 55 -4.88 -6.09 3.42
CA THR A 55 -5.96 -6.62 2.60
C THR A 55 -6.17 -5.75 1.37
N ASP A 56 -6.72 -6.36 0.32
CA ASP A 56 -7.13 -5.65 -0.89
C ASP A 56 -8.50 -5.00 -0.67
N VAL A 57 -8.53 -3.68 -0.49
CA VAL A 57 -9.76 -2.89 -0.32
C VAL A 57 -10.61 -2.86 -1.59
N THR A 58 -10.06 -3.34 -2.71
CA THR A 58 -10.76 -3.49 -3.99
C THR A 58 -11.15 -4.93 -4.29
N SER A 59 -10.97 -5.88 -3.35
CA SER A 59 -11.23 -7.31 -3.58
C SER A 59 -12.66 -7.65 -4.01
N GLN A 60 -13.64 -6.83 -3.60
CA GLN A 60 -15.04 -6.99 -3.98
C GLN A 60 -15.39 -6.32 -5.31
N LEU A 61 -14.44 -5.59 -5.90
CA LEU A 61 -14.61 -4.93 -7.20
C LEU A 61 -14.00 -5.83 -8.27
N GLU A 62 -14.75 -6.12 -9.32
CA GLU A 62 -14.24 -6.78 -10.52
C GLU A 62 -13.35 -5.80 -11.29
N ILE A 63 -12.10 -5.67 -10.85
CA ILE A 63 -11.11 -4.74 -11.38
C ILE A 63 -9.95 -5.52 -11.98
N ASP A 64 -9.84 -5.43 -13.30
CA ASP A 64 -8.67 -5.82 -14.05
C ASP A 64 -7.94 -4.59 -14.59
N PHE A 65 -6.62 -4.61 -14.50
CA PHE A 65 -5.79 -3.61 -15.15
C PHE A 65 -5.84 -3.77 -16.66
N SER A 66 -5.62 -2.67 -17.38
CA SER A 66 -5.18 -2.79 -18.77
C SER A 66 -3.82 -3.50 -18.84
N ASN A 67 -3.58 -4.23 -19.93
CA ASN A 67 -2.33 -4.95 -20.16
C ASN A 67 -1.09 -4.05 -20.00
N ASP A 68 -1.18 -2.78 -20.39
CA ASP A 68 -0.06 -1.83 -20.32
C ASP A 68 0.25 -1.38 -18.88
N ILE A 69 -0.77 -1.21 -18.03
CA ILE A 69 -0.57 -0.92 -16.61
C ILE A 69 0.05 -2.13 -15.92
N GLN A 70 -0.49 -3.32 -16.17
CA GLN A 70 0.00 -4.56 -15.59
C GLN A 70 1.48 -4.77 -15.92
N LYS A 71 1.86 -4.60 -17.20
CA LYS A 71 3.27 -4.67 -17.62
C LYS A 71 4.19 -3.68 -16.91
N GLN A 72 3.76 -2.43 -16.71
CA GLN A 72 4.56 -1.42 -16.02
C GLN A 72 4.72 -1.73 -14.53
N LEU A 73 3.65 -2.19 -13.88
CA LEU A 73 3.70 -2.66 -12.49
C LEU A 73 4.66 -3.85 -12.34
N ASP A 74 4.57 -4.83 -13.24
CA ASP A 74 5.43 -6.02 -13.21
C ASP A 74 6.89 -5.65 -13.45
N ALA A 75 7.17 -4.73 -14.38
CA ALA A 75 8.51 -4.22 -14.63
C ALA A 75 9.09 -3.52 -13.39
N PHE A 76 8.29 -2.70 -12.69
CA PHE A 76 8.69 -2.07 -11.43
C PHE A 76 8.98 -3.12 -10.35
N ILE A 77 8.09 -4.10 -10.16
CA ILE A 77 8.28 -5.16 -9.15
C ILE A 77 9.53 -5.99 -9.45
N ALA A 78 9.80 -6.29 -10.73
CA ALA A 78 10.98 -7.03 -11.15
C ALA A 78 12.29 -6.28 -10.82
N GLN A 79 12.28 -4.95 -10.85
CA GLN A 79 13.42 -4.11 -10.45
C GLN A 79 13.64 -4.07 -8.93
N LYS A 80 12.67 -4.56 -8.13
CA LYS A 80 12.72 -4.58 -6.66
C LYS A 80 12.65 -6.02 -6.12
N PRO A 81 13.63 -6.89 -6.45
CA PRO A 81 13.58 -8.31 -6.07
C PRO A 81 13.55 -8.51 -4.55
N THR A 82 14.18 -7.62 -3.80
CA THR A 82 14.29 -7.65 -2.33
C THR A 82 13.02 -7.25 -1.60
N TYR A 83 12.01 -6.70 -2.28
CA TYR A 83 10.73 -6.36 -1.66
C TYR A 83 9.99 -7.60 -1.20
N SER A 84 9.43 -7.51 0.01
CA SER A 84 8.59 -8.56 0.58
C SER A 84 7.32 -8.75 -0.27
N PRO A 85 6.65 -9.92 -0.18
CA PRO A 85 5.34 -10.12 -0.79
C PRO A 85 4.32 -9.05 -0.37
N SER A 86 4.33 -8.62 0.89
CA SER A 86 3.44 -7.58 1.41
C SER A 86 3.71 -6.22 0.75
N THR A 87 4.99 -5.84 0.56
CA THR A 87 5.36 -4.61 -0.15
C THR A 87 4.89 -4.64 -1.60
N LYS A 88 5.11 -5.76 -2.29
CA LYS A 88 4.66 -5.94 -3.68
C LYS A 88 3.14 -5.85 -3.79
N ASN A 89 2.41 -6.47 -2.87
CA ASN A 89 0.96 -6.40 -2.80
C ASN A 89 0.48 -4.97 -2.52
N ALA A 90 1.12 -4.23 -1.62
CA ALA A 90 0.76 -2.84 -1.34
C ALA A 90 0.87 -1.95 -2.60
N CYS A 91 1.95 -2.10 -3.38
CA CYS A 91 2.11 -1.39 -4.66
C CYS A 91 1.00 -1.75 -5.66
N LYS A 92 0.65 -3.05 -5.74
CA LYS A 92 -0.42 -3.53 -6.61
C LYS A 92 -1.78 -2.97 -6.18
N TRP A 93 -2.12 -3.07 -4.90
CA TRP A 93 -3.40 -2.61 -4.38
C TRP A 93 -3.55 -1.10 -4.42
N TYR A 94 -2.46 -0.36 -4.20
CA TYR A 94 -2.41 1.08 -4.45
C TYR A 94 -2.84 1.41 -5.88
N LEU A 95 -2.25 0.77 -6.90
CA LEU A 95 -2.67 1.00 -8.29
C LEU A 95 -4.09 0.54 -8.57
N LYS A 96 -4.55 -0.58 -7.99
CA LYS A 96 -5.93 -1.07 -8.16
C LYS A 96 -6.93 -0.06 -7.58
N GLU A 97 -6.64 0.51 -6.42
CA GLU A 97 -7.48 1.52 -5.79
C GLU A 97 -7.57 2.79 -6.64
N LEU A 98 -6.43 3.28 -7.15
CA LEU A 98 -6.42 4.44 -8.05
C LEU A 98 -7.18 4.18 -9.35
N TRP A 99 -7.05 2.98 -9.92
CA TRP A 99 -7.80 2.57 -11.10
C TRP A 99 -9.31 2.51 -10.83
N ALA A 100 -9.70 1.99 -9.67
CA ALA A 100 -11.09 1.99 -9.23
C ALA A 100 -11.66 3.41 -9.15
N MET A 101 -10.86 4.37 -8.65
CA MET A 101 -11.24 5.79 -8.57
C MET A 101 -11.34 6.44 -9.96
N ASP A 102 -10.38 6.21 -10.85
CA ASP A 102 -10.41 6.71 -12.24
C ASP A 102 -11.60 6.13 -13.02
N SER A 103 -12.01 4.89 -12.71
CA SER A 103 -13.14 4.19 -13.32
C SER A 103 -14.48 4.54 -12.68
N GLY A 104 -14.51 5.40 -11.66
CA GLY A 104 -15.72 5.81 -10.95
C GLY A 104 -16.34 4.73 -10.05
N MET A 105 -15.64 3.62 -9.80
CA MET A 105 -16.08 2.55 -8.91
C MET A 105 -15.88 2.90 -7.43
N LEU A 106 -14.88 3.75 -7.14
CA LEU A 106 -14.63 4.33 -5.83
C LEU A 106 -14.69 5.86 -5.90
N PRO A 107 -15.09 6.55 -4.82
CA PRO A 107 -15.01 8.00 -4.75
C PRO A 107 -13.54 8.44 -4.86
N GLN A 108 -13.30 9.53 -5.59
CA GLN A 108 -11.96 10.11 -5.68
C GLN A 108 -11.54 10.69 -4.32
N GLN A 109 -10.49 10.11 -3.74
CA GLN A 109 -9.93 10.50 -2.46
C GLN A 109 -8.46 10.08 -2.39
N ASN A 110 -7.78 10.39 -1.28
CA ASN A 110 -6.44 9.83 -1.05
C ASN A 110 -6.56 8.32 -0.82
N SER A 111 -5.72 7.55 -1.53
CA SER A 111 -5.62 6.11 -1.37
C SER A 111 -5.35 5.72 0.09
N ILE A 112 -5.97 4.62 0.55
CA ILE A 112 -5.66 4.03 1.87
C ILE A 112 -4.19 3.59 1.94
N TYR A 113 -3.60 3.17 0.81
CA TYR A 113 -2.21 2.74 0.73
C TYR A 113 -1.21 3.90 0.61
N GLU A 114 -1.69 5.14 0.50
CA GLU A 114 -0.85 6.34 0.37
C GLU A 114 0.29 6.41 1.40
N PRO A 115 0.07 6.13 2.71
CA PRO A 115 1.17 6.17 3.67
C PRO A 115 2.24 5.10 3.41
N LEU A 116 1.85 3.92 2.91
CA LEU A 116 2.81 2.86 2.57
C LEU A 116 3.67 3.26 1.36
N ILE A 117 3.08 3.89 0.34
CA ILE A 117 3.84 4.40 -0.80
C ILE A 117 4.84 5.47 -0.34
N GLN A 118 4.44 6.34 0.59
CA GLN A 118 5.35 7.34 1.18
C GLN A 118 6.50 6.71 1.97
N VAL A 119 6.32 5.55 2.61
CA VAL A 119 7.44 4.81 3.23
C VAL A 119 8.46 4.41 2.17
N LEU A 120 8.00 3.84 1.05
CA LEU A 120 8.87 3.39 -0.04
C LEU A 120 9.58 4.57 -0.73
N GLU A 121 8.89 5.69 -0.94
CA GLU A 121 9.47 6.92 -1.49
C GLU A 121 10.60 7.49 -0.61
N LEU A 122 10.52 7.29 0.71
CA LEU A 122 11.57 7.65 1.66
C LEU A 122 12.67 6.59 1.80
N GLY A 123 12.64 5.52 0.99
CA GLY A 123 13.62 4.43 1.01
C GLY A 123 13.35 3.32 2.04
N GLY A 124 12.25 3.43 2.79
CA GLY A 124 11.86 2.40 3.76
C GLY A 124 11.37 1.11 3.08
N ASP A 125 11.24 0.05 3.87
CA ASP A 125 10.58 -1.19 3.47
C ASP A 125 9.79 -1.76 4.66
N PHE A 126 8.76 -2.53 4.36
CA PHE A 126 7.88 -3.13 5.35
C PHE A 126 7.47 -4.55 4.97
N TYR A 127 6.97 -5.31 5.92
CA TYR A 127 6.43 -6.64 5.68
C TYR A 127 5.43 -7.03 6.74
N GLU A 128 4.59 -8.01 6.44
CA GLU A 128 3.69 -8.62 7.42
C GLU A 128 4.38 -9.81 8.11
N HIS A 129 4.28 -9.87 9.43
CA HIS A 129 4.74 -11.01 10.21
C HIS A 129 3.81 -11.24 11.41
N HIS A 130 3.19 -12.42 11.48
CA HIS A 130 2.22 -12.79 12.53
C HIS A 130 1.10 -11.75 12.75
N GLY A 131 0.60 -11.14 11.67
CA GLY A 131 -0.46 -10.11 11.72
C GLY A 131 0.03 -8.72 12.14
N ALA A 132 1.33 -8.54 12.42
CA ALA A 132 1.94 -7.24 12.65
C ALA A 132 2.57 -6.68 11.37
N ILE A 133 2.64 -5.35 11.27
CA ILE A 133 3.43 -4.68 10.24
C ILE A 133 4.81 -4.38 10.81
N CYS A 134 5.83 -4.95 10.18
CA CYS A 134 7.23 -4.75 10.53
C CYS A 134 7.86 -3.77 9.54
N ILE A 135 8.72 -2.88 10.06
CA ILE A 135 9.68 -2.10 9.27
C ILE A 135 10.99 -2.86 9.34
N ARG A 136 11.58 -3.14 8.17
CA ARG A 136 12.85 -3.87 8.08
C ARG A 136 13.89 -3.25 9.02
N ASP A 137 14.48 -4.06 9.88
CA ASP A 137 15.61 -3.74 10.77
C ASP A 137 15.43 -2.55 11.72
N VAL A 138 14.19 -2.10 11.97
CA VAL A 138 13.92 -0.86 12.73
C VAL A 138 12.84 -1.01 13.80
N ALA A 139 11.67 -1.55 13.48
CA ALA A 139 10.56 -1.59 14.43
C ALA A 139 9.49 -2.61 14.04
N THR A 140 8.82 -3.18 15.05
CA THR A 140 7.59 -3.95 14.89
C THR A 140 6.43 -3.15 15.44
N LEU A 141 5.39 -2.92 14.62
CA LEU A 141 4.15 -2.29 15.06
C LEU A 141 3.09 -3.39 15.24
N PRO A 142 2.78 -3.78 16.49
CA PRO A 142 1.78 -4.80 16.73
C PRO A 142 0.40 -4.26 16.35
N TYR A 143 -0.33 -5.03 15.56
CA TYR A 143 -1.75 -4.79 15.29
C TYR A 143 -2.55 -5.39 16.46
N ILE A 144 -2.53 -4.72 17.62
CA ILE A 144 -3.18 -5.28 18.82
C ILE A 144 -4.70 -5.17 18.68
N ARG A 145 -5.36 -6.34 18.73
CA ARG A 145 -6.79 -6.53 18.99
C ARG A 145 -7.23 -5.73 20.22
N ASN A 146 -8.10 -4.75 20.04
CA ASN A 146 -9.09 -4.49 21.09
C ASN A 146 -10.12 -5.62 21.02
N GLN A 147 -9.92 -6.65 21.85
CA GLN A 147 -11.01 -7.55 22.22
C GLN A 147 -11.90 -6.76 23.18
N THR A 148 -12.97 -6.17 22.65
CA THR A 148 -14.13 -5.74 23.42
C THR A 148 -15.35 -6.44 22.88
#